data_AF-A0A6J4IKQ3-F1
#
_entry.id   AF-A0A6J4IKQ3-F1
#
_cell.length_a   1.000
_cell.length_b   1.000
_cell.length_c   1.000
_cell.angle_alpha   90.00
_cell.angle_beta   90.00
_cell.angle_gamma   90.00
#
_symmetry.space_group_name_H-M   'P 1'
#
loop_
_entity.id
_entity.type
_entity.pdbx_description
1 polymer ?
#
loop_
_entity_poly.entity_id
_entity_poly.type
_entity_poly.pdbx_seq_one_letter_code
_entity_poly.pdbx_strand_id
1 'polypeptide(L)' 'GGTTTLTDGVLLCSHHHHRIHDGTWTVHSRHGIPWFRPPHTIDPQQRPRRNGYWTAGPPKTTPELHLE' A
#
# COMPACT_ATOMS: atom_id res chain seq x y z
N GLY A 1 3.71 13.56 11.71
CA GLY A 1 4.27 12.68 10.67
C GLY A 1 4.89 11.47 11.35
N GLY A 2 4.91 10.31 10.68
CA GLY A 2 5.51 9.07 11.19
C GLY A 2 6.81 8.72 10.47
N THR A 3 7.50 7.68 10.94
CA THR A 3 8.73 7.16 10.32
C THR A 3 8.45 6.65 8.91
N THR A 4 9.21 7.13 7.92
CA THR A 4 9.19 6.55 6.57
C THR A 4 10.03 5.28 6.56
N THR A 5 9.39 4.14 6.27
CA THR A 5 10.06 2.84 6.16
C THR A 5 9.79 2.23 4.79
N LEU A 6 10.70 1.39 4.28
CA LEU A 6 10.45 0.64 3.05
C LEU A 6 9.34 -0.40 3.23
N THR A 7 9.14 -0.89 4.46
CA THR A 7 8.11 -1.89 4.80
C THR A 7 6.69 -1.36 4.67
N ASP A 8 6.51 -0.05 4.80
CA ASP A 8 5.23 0.63 4.60
C ASP A 8 5.07 1.25 3.20
N GLY A 9 6.11 1.12 2.36
CA GLY A 9 6.12 1.63 1.00
C GLY A 9 5.25 0.80 0.05
N VAL A 10 4.66 1.47 -0.95
CA VAL A 10 3.94 0.83 -2.05
C VAL A 10 4.40 1.39 -3.39
N LEU A 11 4.60 0.50 -4.37
CA LEU A 11 4.93 0.89 -5.73
C LEU A 11 3.65 1.16 -6.52
N LEU A 12 3.56 2.35 -7.11
CA LEU A 12 2.42 2.81 -7.92
C LEU A 12 2.94 3.37 -9.25
N CYS A 13 2.17 3.19 -10.32
CA CYS A 13 2.45 3.94 -11.55
C CYS A 13 2.15 5.43 -11.33
N SER A 14 2.74 6.30 -12.15
CA SER A 14 2.59 7.76 -12.04
C SER A 14 1.13 8.22 -11.90
N HIS A 15 0.22 7.65 -12.69
CA HIS A 15 -1.21 7.96 -12.60
C HIS A 15 -1.81 7.66 -11.22
N HIS A 16 -1.56 6.46 -10.68
CA HIS A 16 -2.10 6.07 -9.37
C HIS A 16 -1.37 6.76 -8.21
N HIS A 17 -0.10 7.12 -8.39
CA HIS A 17 0.67 7.87 -7.41
C HIS A 17 0.03 9.23 -7.13
N HIS A 18 -0.27 10.01 -8.17
CA HIS A 18 -0.95 11.30 -8.01
C HIS A 18 -2.32 11.13 -7.34
N ARG A 19 -3.09 10.12 -7.74
CA ARG A 19 -4.42 9.88 -7.18
C ARG A 19 -4.40 9.55 -5.68
N ILE A 20 -3.36 8.89 -5.19
CA ILE A 20 -3.17 8.69 -3.75
C ILE A 20 -2.78 10.01 -3.06
N HIS A 21 -1.94 10.83 -3.69
CA HIS A 21 -1.55 12.14 -3.16
C HIS A 21 -2.68 13.16 -3.10
N ASP A 22 -3.73 13.03 -3.91
CA ASP A 22 -4.94 13.84 -3.81
C ASP A 22 -5.69 13.64 -2.45
N GLY A 23 -5.24 12.70 -1.61
CA GLY A 23 -5.66 12.56 -0.21
C GLY A 23 -7.04 11.91 -0.02
N THR A 24 -7.73 11.58 -1.11
CA THR A 24 -9.06 10.97 -1.06
C THR A 24 -9.02 9.45 -0.84
N TRP A 25 -7.86 8.84 -1.09
CA TRP A 25 -7.61 7.42 -0.86
C TRP A 25 -6.73 7.22 0.37
N THR A 26 -6.96 6.12 1.08
CA THR A 26 -6.09 5.68 2.18
C THR A 26 -5.43 4.36 1.83
N VAL A 27 -4.16 4.20 2.22
CA VAL A 27 -3.37 3.00 1.96
C VAL A 27 -2.86 2.44 3.28
N HIS A 28 -3.02 1.14 3.46
CA HIS A 28 -2.50 0.41 4.62
C HIS A 28 -1.78 -0.84 4.17
N SER A 29 -0.60 -1.09 4.72
CA SER A 29 0.08 -2.38 4.56
C SER A 29 -0.53 -3.41 5.53
N ARG A 30 -0.81 -4.61 5.04
CA ARG A 30 -1.15 -5.79 5.87
C ARG A 30 -0.15 -6.88 5.55
N HIS A 31 0.79 -7.12 6.45
CA HIS A 31 1.89 -8.08 6.25
C HIS A 31 2.69 -7.82 4.96
N GLY A 32 3.03 -6.55 4.69
CA GLY A 32 3.76 -6.17 3.47
C GLY A 32 2.89 -6.11 2.21
N ILE A 33 1.59 -6.40 2.31
CA ILE A 33 0.66 -6.34 1.19
C ILE A 33 -0.12 -5.03 1.24
N PRO A 34 -0.09 -4.19 0.20
CA PRO A 34 -0.84 -2.94 0.18
C PRO A 34 -2.34 -3.17 -0.01
N TRP A 35 -3.13 -2.52 0.84
CA TRP A 35 -4.59 -2.44 0.76
C TRP A 35 -5.03 -0.99 0.60
N PHE A 36 -5.87 -0.74 -0.40
CA PHE A 36 -6.35 0.57 -0.80
C PHE A 36 -7.80 0.73 -0.41
N ARG A 37 -8.11 1.79 0.33
CA ARG A 37 -9.47 2.13 0.73
C ARG A 37 -9.94 3.35 -0.07
N PRO A 38 -11.01 3.22 -0.87
CA PRO A 38 -11.50 4.29 -1.72
C PRO A 38 -12.24 5.38 -0.91
N PRO A 39 -12.39 6.59 -1.47
CA PRO A 39 -13.32 7.59 -0.96
C PRO A 39 -14.78 7.10 -1.07
N HIS A 40 -15.66 7.66 -0.21
CA HIS A 40 -17.09 7.32 -0.16
C HIS A 40 -17.83 7.51 -1.49
N THR A 41 -17.38 8.44 -2.33
CA THR A 41 -17.95 8.69 -3.67
C THR A 41 -17.75 7.53 -4.63
N ILE A 42 -16.76 6.67 -4.38
CA ILE A 42 -16.45 5.48 -5.18
C ILE A 42 -17.04 4.23 -4.54
N ASP A 43 -16.92 4.09 -3.21
CA ASP A 43 -17.58 3.03 -2.44
C ASP A 43 -18.07 3.63 -1.11
N PRO A 44 -19.39 3.77 -0.90
CA PRO A 44 -19.95 4.30 0.34
C PRO A 44 -19.52 3.50 1.58
N GLN A 45 -19.30 2.19 1.43
CA GLN A 45 -18.83 1.31 2.49
C GLN A 45 -17.29 1.35 2.65
N GLN A 46 -16.59 2.00 1.73
CA GLN A 46 -15.13 2.12 1.67
C GLN A 46 -14.44 0.76 1.89
N ARG A 47 -14.90 -0.27 1.17
CA ARG A 47 -14.34 -1.61 1.35
C ARG A 47 -12.89 -1.62 0.88
N PRO A 48 -11.95 -2.15 1.69
CA PRO A 48 -10.55 -2.27 1.27
C PRO A 48 -10.40 -3.13 0.02
N ARG A 49 -9.60 -2.66 -0.93
CA ARG A 49 -9.33 -3.30 -2.21
C ARG A 49 -7.85 -3.63 -2.32
N ARG A 50 -7.54 -4.73 -2.97
CA ARG A 50 -6.17 -5.12 -3.35
C ARG A 50 -6.06 -5.15 -4.86
N ASN A 51 -4.83 -4.98 -5.36
CA ASN A 51 -4.58 -5.24 -6.77
C ASN A 51 -4.81 -6.73 -7.05
N GLY A 52 -5.75 -7.04 -7.95
CA GLY A 52 -6.06 -8.40 -8.37
C GLY A 52 -5.23 -8.86 -9.57
N TYR A 53 -4.60 -7.93 -10.31
CA TYR A 53 -3.84 -8.25 -11.51
C TYR A 53 -2.38 -8.63 -11.19
N TRP A 54 -1.71 -7.83 -10.33
CA TRP A 54 -0.41 -8.18 -9.78
C TRP A 54 -0.55 -8.46 -8.29
N THR A 55 -0.44 -9.72 -7.91
CA THR A 55 -0.44 -10.13 -6.49
C THR A 55 0.98 -10.07 -5.95
N ALA A 56 1.24 -9.12 -5.05
CA ALA A 56 2.40 -9.22 -4.18
C ALA A 56 2.24 -10.49 -3.33
N GLY A 57 3.19 -11.42 -3.43
CA GLY A 57 3.30 -12.53 -2.48
C GLY A 57 3.68 -11.98 -1.11
N PRO A 58 3.50 -12.77 -0.04
CA PRO A 58 4.00 -12.38 1.27
C PRO A 58 5.49 -12.02 1.15
N PRO A 59 5.97 -10.99 1.89
CA PRO A 59 7.38 -10.66 1.89
C PRO A 59 8.18 -11.91 2.23
N LYS A 60 9.20 -12.21 1.42
CA LYS A 60 10.19 -13.22 1.80
C LYS A 60 10.80 -12.71 3.11
N THR A 61 10.70 -13.47 4.18
CA THR A 61 11.46 -13.20 5.40
C THR A 61 12.93 -13.31 5.02
N THR A 62 13.55 -12.20 4.65
CA THR A 62 15.00 -12.09 4.63
C THR A 62 15.42 -12.12 6.11
N PRO A 63 16.20 -13.10 6.58
CA PRO A 63 16.81 -13.00 7.90
C PRO A 63 17.55 -11.66 7.96
N GLU A 64 17.47 -10.93 9.07
CA GLU A 64 18.19 -9.67 9.26
C GLU A 64 19.60 -9.81 8.67
N LEU A 65 19.89 -9.04 7.64
CA LEU A 65 21.27 -8.80 7.23
C LEU A 65 21.88 -8.02 8.39
N HIS A 66 22.53 -8.76 9.30
CA HIS A 66 23.44 -8.22 10.29
C HIS A 66 24.49 -7.43 9.53
N LEU A 67 24.35 -6.11 9.53
CA LEU A 67 25.36 -5.20 9.01
C LEU A 67 26.34 -5.01 10.16
N GLU A 68 27.46 -5.74 10.12
CA GLU A 68 28.68 -5.33 10.84
C GLU A 68 29.23 -4.03 10.25
#